data_AF-A0A0K2RH58-F1
#
_entry.id   AF-A0A0K2RH58-F1
#
_cell.length_a   1.000
_cell.length_b   1.000
_cell.length_c   1.000
_cell.angle_alpha   90.00
_cell.angle_beta   90.00
_cell.angle_gamma   90.00
#
_symmetry.space_group_name_H-M   'P 1'
#
loop_
_entity.id
_entity.type
_entity.pdbx_description
1 polymer ?
#
loop_
_entity_poly.entity_id
_entity_poly.type
_entity_poly.pdbx_seq_one_letter_code
_entity_poly.pdbx_strand_id
1 'polypeptide(L)'
;MSSPSDKGPAVEKSLGAERYAGGSSIGSGVAVAVGSAPGALGTDTSGSVRNPASVNGLVGLKATAGLVDGSGVLNVSHTLDHIGPITRSVSDCAVLLQGMLEPATAARLQEMVLPEAMPARPGWRWIVALGPSGRSRRKWLRSSSRL
;
A
#
# COMPACT_ATOMS: atom_id res chain seq x y z
N MET A 1 -31.68 10.44 11.01
CA MET A 1 -30.38 9.91 11.49
C MET A 1 -30.61 8.47 11.89
N SER A 2 -29.95 7.49 11.25
CA SER A 2 -30.10 6.06 11.57
C SER A 2 -29.49 5.76 12.94
N SER A 3 -30.16 4.93 13.74
CA SER A 3 -29.72 4.56 15.09
C SER A 3 -28.45 3.69 15.01
N PRO A 4 -27.58 3.69 16.04
CA PRO A 4 -26.40 2.83 16.09
C PRO A 4 -26.71 1.32 15.96
N SER A 5 -27.95 0.92 16.24
CA SER A 5 -28.45 -0.46 16.12
C SER A 5 -28.75 -0.92 14.68
N ASP A 6 -28.84 0.01 13.72
CA ASP A 6 -29.21 -0.31 12.33
C ASP A 6 -28.00 -0.72 11.47
N LYS A 7 -26.79 -0.65 12.04
CA LYS A 7 -25.54 -1.07 11.39
C LYS A 7 -25.13 -2.43 11.95
N GLY A 8 -24.97 -3.41 11.06
CA GLY A 8 -24.71 -4.81 11.44
C GLY A 8 -23.58 -4.98 12.47
N PRO A 9 -23.70 -5.90 13.44
CA PRO A 9 -22.98 -5.87 14.72
C PRO A 9 -21.49 -6.27 14.69
N ALA A 10 -20.91 -6.60 13.53
CA ALA A 10 -19.59 -7.23 13.43
C ALA A 10 -18.52 -6.38 12.73
N VAL A 11 -18.87 -5.57 11.73
CA VAL A 11 -17.87 -4.87 10.92
C VAL A 11 -17.29 -3.65 11.61
N GLU A 12 -17.98 -3.04 12.59
CA GLU A 12 -17.51 -1.80 13.23
C GLU A 12 -16.50 -2.01 14.38
N LYS A 13 -16.17 -3.26 14.72
CA LYS A 13 -15.38 -3.59 15.92
C LYS A 13 -13.96 -4.00 15.57
N SER A 14 -12.97 -3.36 16.21
CA SER A 14 -11.53 -3.70 16.08
C SER A 14 -11.19 -5.03 16.80
N LEU A 15 -9.98 -5.55 16.59
CA LEU A 15 -9.43 -6.85 17.06
C LEU A 15 -9.50 -7.15 18.58
N GLY A 16 -10.09 -6.27 19.37
CA GLY A 16 -10.35 -6.50 20.78
C GLY A 16 -11.36 -5.48 21.32
N ALA A 17 -12.61 -5.93 21.46
CA ALA A 17 -13.72 -5.26 22.15
C ALA A 17 -14.23 -3.94 21.53
N GLU A 18 -15.56 -3.76 21.55
CA GLU A 18 -16.41 -2.54 21.52
C GLU A 18 -15.89 -1.17 21.03
N ARG A 19 -14.81 -1.12 20.24
CA ARG A 19 -14.15 0.08 19.77
C ARG A 19 -14.31 0.20 18.27
N TYR A 20 -14.54 1.43 17.83
CA TYR A 20 -14.66 1.77 16.41
C TYR A 20 -13.46 1.26 15.60
N ALA A 21 -13.71 0.51 14.54
CA ALA A 21 -12.69 -0.11 13.70
C ALA A 21 -12.07 0.83 12.65
N GLY A 22 -12.44 2.12 12.63
CA GLY A 22 -12.01 3.05 11.57
C GLY A 22 -12.74 2.83 10.25
N GLY A 23 -12.84 3.86 9.40
CA GLY A 23 -13.60 3.79 8.15
C GLY A 23 -13.22 4.85 7.12
N SER A 24 -13.81 4.82 5.92
CA SER A 24 -14.94 3.99 5.48
C SER A 24 -14.61 2.55 5.08
N SER A 25 -13.35 2.18 4.88
CA SER A 25 -12.94 0.79 4.53
C SER A 25 -12.93 -0.14 5.74
N ILE A 26 -14.00 -0.10 6.54
CA ILE A 26 -14.12 -0.77 7.84
C ILE A 26 -13.97 -2.29 7.67
N GLY A 27 -14.76 -2.88 6.76
CA GLY A 27 -14.75 -4.31 6.50
C GLY A 27 -13.38 -4.82 6.01
N SER A 28 -12.70 -4.05 5.17
CA SER A 28 -11.35 -4.38 4.67
C SER A 28 -10.32 -4.40 5.80
N GLY A 29 -10.34 -3.39 6.67
CA GLY A 29 -9.49 -3.35 7.86
C GLY A 29 -9.73 -4.54 8.77
N VAL A 30 -10.99 -4.78 9.16
CA VAL A 30 -11.35 -5.90 10.04
C VAL A 30 -10.99 -7.25 9.43
N ALA A 31 -11.26 -7.48 8.15
CA ALA A 31 -10.97 -8.75 7.47
C ALA A 31 -9.47 -9.11 7.51
N VAL A 32 -8.60 -8.14 7.27
CA VAL A 32 -7.15 -8.34 7.33
C VAL A 32 -6.68 -8.53 8.77
N ALA A 33 -7.26 -7.78 9.70
CA ALA A 33 -6.95 -7.83 11.11
C ALA A 33 -7.26 -9.20 11.71
N VAL A 34 -8.47 -9.75 11.46
CA VAL A 34 -8.90 -11.06 12.00
C VAL A 34 -8.32 -12.25 11.22
N GLY A 35 -7.53 -11.97 10.17
CA GLY A 35 -6.91 -13.01 9.35
C GLY A 35 -7.86 -13.72 8.38
N SER A 36 -9.08 -13.20 8.16
CA SER A 36 -10.00 -13.77 7.16
C SER A 36 -9.58 -13.42 5.73
N ALA A 37 -8.76 -12.38 5.56
CA ALA A 37 -8.07 -12.06 4.30
C ALA A 37 -6.56 -11.87 4.52
N PRO A 38 -5.70 -12.28 3.57
CA PRO A 38 -4.26 -11.99 3.61
C PRO A 38 -3.93 -10.52 3.37
N GLY A 39 -4.79 -9.82 2.63
CA GLY A 39 -4.75 -8.39 2.34
C GLY A 39 -6.10 -7.95 1.77
N ALA A 40 -6.39 -6.66 1.79
CA ALA A 40 -7.64 -6.11 1.28
C ALA A 40 -7.41 -4.77 0.57
N LEU A 41 -8.41 -4.32 -0.19
CA LEU A 41 -8.42 -3.01 -0.85
C LEU A 41 -9.38 -2.07 -0.12
N GLY A 42 -9.10 -0.78 -0.19
CA GLY A 42 -10.01 0.27 0.26
C GLY A 42 -9.88 1.51 -0.60
N THR A 43 -10.83 2.44 -0.44
CA THR A 43 -10.76 3.78 -1.01
C THR A 43 -10.34 4.78 0.07
N ASP A 44 -9.64 5.85 -0.31
CA ASP A 44 -9.12 6.87 0.61
C ASP A 44 -9.27 8.27 0.00
N THR A 45 -10.38 8.92 0.31
CA THR A 45 -10.60 10.35 0.01
C THR A 45 -9.97 11.25 1.07
N SER A 46 -10.23 10.90 2.34
CA SER A 46 -9.82 11.69 3.52
C SER A 46 -9.31 10.80 4.65
N GLY A 47 -8.74 9.64 4.32
CA GLY A 47 -8.17 8.70 5.28
C GLY A 47 -8.82 7.33 5.30
N SER A 48 -9.71 7.02 4.36
CA SER A 48 -10.52 5.81 4.46
C SER A 48 -9.79 4.48 4.25
N VAL A 49 -8.51 4.48 3.86
CA VAL A 49 -7.58 3.33 3.96
C VAL A 49 -6.72 3.46 5.21
N ARG A 50 -6.15 4.64 5.45
CA ARG A 50 -5.21 4.89 6.56
C ARG A 50 -5.85 4.78 7.95
N ASN A 51 -7.08 5.25 8.09
CA ASN A 51 -7.85 5.25 9.32
C ASN A 51 -8.12 3.80 9.79
N PRO A 52 -8.85 2.94 9.05
CA PRO A 52 -9.05 1.56 9.49
C PRO A 52 -7.73 0.79 9.66
N ALA A 53 -6.69 1.07 8.88
CA ALA A 53 -5.39 0.46 9.12
C ALA A 53 -4.79 0.87 10.48
N SER A 54 -4.81 2.16 10.81
CA SER A 54 -4.29 2.68 12.07
C SER A 54 -5.03 2.13 13.29
N VAL A 55 -6.36 2.00 13.24
CA VAL A 55 -7.14 1.55 14.42
C VAL A 55 -7.05 0.04 14.64
N ASN A 56 -6.66 -0.72 13.61
CA ASN A 56 -6.53 -2.19 13.69
C ASN A 56 -5.07 -2.67 13.73
N GLY A 57 -4.08 -1.77 13.85
CA GLY A 57 -2.66 -2.14 13.91
C GLY A 57 -2.13 -2.73 12.60
N LEU A 58 -2.61 -2.23 11.46
CA LEU A 58 -2.27 -2.70 10.12
C LEU A 58 -1.45 -1.66 9.35
N VAL A 59 -0.95 -2.09 8.19
CA VAL A 59 -0.38 -1.20 7.18
C VAL A 59 -1.50 -0.78 6.22
N GLY A 60 -1.69 0.52 6.02
CA GLY A 60 -2.62 1.07 5.04
C GLY A 60 -1.93 2.11 4.17
N LEU A 61 -1.86 1.88 2.86
CA LEU A 61 -1.18 2.77 1.93
C LEU A 61 -2.19 3.50 1.05
N LYS A 62 -2.22 4.83 1.15
CA LYS A 62 -2.87 5.68 0.15
C LYS A 62 -1.92 5.81 -1.05
N ALA A 63 -2.26 5.19 -2.18
CA ALA A 63 -1.45 5.28 -3.39
C ALA A 63 -1.31 6.73 -3.87
N THR A 64 -0.26 7.01 -4.65
CA THR A 64 -0.11 8.28 -5.37
C THR A 64 -1.34 8.53 -6.25
N ALA A 65 -1.77 9.79 -6.39
CA ALA A 65 -2.93 10.15 -7.22
C ALA A 65 -2.73 9.63 -8.65
N GLY A 66 -3.75 8.94 -9.19
CA GLY A 66 -3.71 8.37 -10.54
C GLY A 66 -2.74 7.19 -10.75
N LEU A 67 -2.10 6.68 -9.70
CA LEU A 67 -1.18 5.53 -9.83
C LEU A 67 -1.94 4.21 -10.03
N VAL A 68 -3.03 4.03 -9.30
CA VAL A 68 -3.95 2.89 -9.43
C VAL A 68 -5.14 3.36 -10.26
N ASP A 69 -5.52 2.59 -11.28
CA ASP A 69 -6.73 2.89 -12.05
C ASP A 69 -7.96 2.69 -11.16
N GLY A 70 -8.78 3.74 -11.07
CA GLY A 70 -10.02 3.75 -10.31
C GLY A 70 -11.26 3.57 -11.17
N SER A 71 -11.11 3.20 -12.44
CA SER A 71 -12.25 2.89 -13.30
C SER A 71 -13.16 1.84 -12.66
N GLY A 72 -14.48 2.11 -12.66
CA GLY A 72 -15.47 1.24 -12.03
C GLY A 72 -15.61 1.39 -10.50
N VAL A 73 -14.81 2.23 -9.85
CA VAL A 73 -14.97 2.54 -8.41
C VAL A 73 -15.88 3.74 -8.22
N LEU A 74 -16.79 3.65 -7.24
CA LEU A 74 -17.65 4.76 -6.85
C LEU A 74 -16.81 5.85 -6.18
N ASN A 75 -16.83 7.05 -6.75
CA ASN A 75 -16.08 8.19 -6.25
C ASN A 75 -16.90 9.03 -5.27
N VAL A 76 -16.29 9.41 -4.15
CA VAL A 76 -16.76 10.48 -3.25
C VAL A 76 -16.27 11.83 -3.75
N SER A 77 -15.05 11.89 -4.31
CA SER A 77 -14.44 13.09 -4.89
C SER A 77 -13.48 12.72 -6.02
N HIS A 78 -13.77 13.20 -7.23
CA HIS A 78 -12.97 12.92 -8.43
C HIS A 78 -11.50 13.37 -8.36
N THR A 79 -11.16 14.29 -7.46
CA THR A 79 -9.80 14.82 -7.34
C THR A 79 -9.06 14.30 -6.11
N LEU A 80 -9.77 13.75 -5.13
CA LEU A 80 -9.20 13.29 -3.87
C LEU A 80 -9.29 11.78 -3.68
N ASP A 81 -10.04 11.06 -4.51
CA ASP A 81 -10.17 9.62 -4.36
C ASP A 81 -8.90 8.88 -4.77
N HIS A 82 -8.48 7.98 -3.88
CA HIS A 82 -7.40 7.04 -4.09
C HIS A 82 -7.89 5.63 -3.78
N ILE A 83 -7.25 4.63 -4.39
CA ILE A 83 -7.42 3.22 -4.03
C ILE A 83 -6.11 2.75 -3.43
N GLY A 84 -6.20 1.97 -2.35
CA GLY A 84 -5.03 1.58 -1.57
C GLY A 84 -5.15 0.21 -0.92
N PRO A 85 -4.02 -0.52 -0.78
CA PRO A 85 -3.99 -1.77 -0.05
C PRO A 85 -4.00 -1.56 1.48
N ILE A 86 -4.60 -2.53 2.17
CA ILE A 86 -4.54 -2.72 3.62
C ILE A 86 -3.99 -4.13 3.88
N THR A 87 -2.90 -4.24 4.65
CA THR A 87 -2.18 -5.51 4.88
C THR A 87 -1.58 -5.59 6.30
N ARG A 88 -1.09 -6.77 6.71
CA ARG A 88 -0.39 -6.95 8.00
C ARG A 88 1.09 -6.57 7.96
N SER A 89 1.68 -6.44 6.78
CA SER A 89 3.10 -6.09 6.62
C SER A 89 3.33 -5.16 5.44
N VAL A 90 4.42 -4.39 5.50
CA VAL A 90 4.85 -3.52 4.40
C VAL A 90 5.22 -4.32 3.15
N SER A 91 5.77 -5.53 3.32
CA SER A 91 6.09 -6.42 2.21
C SER A 91 4.83 -6.83 1.44
N ASP A 92 3.78 -7.26 2.15
CA ASP A 92 2.51 -7.63 1.53
C ASP A 92 1.85 -6.41 0.88
N CYS A 93 2.00 -5.23 1.48
CA CYS A 93 1.50 -3.97 0.94
C CYS A 93 2.15 -3.66 -0.42
N ALA A 94 3.47 -3.88 -0.55
CA ALA A 94 4.20 -3.67 -1.79
C ALA A 94 3.78 -4.67 -2.88
N VAL A 95 3.63 -5.96 -2.53
CA VAL A 95 3.16 -7.00 -3.45
C VAL A 95 1.74 -6.70 -3.94
N LEU A 96 0.84 -6.35 -3.02
CA LEU A 96 -0.55 -6.07 -3.35
C LEU A 96 -0.68 -4.80 -4.19
N LEU A 97 0.05 -3.73 -3.83
CA LEU A 97 0.11 -2.51 -4.65
C LEU A 97 0.59 -2.86 -6.06
N GLN A 98 1.64 -3.65 -6.20
CA GLN A 98 2.16 -4.02 -7.51
C GLN A 98 1.10 -4.72 -8.38
N GLY A 99 0.29 -5.61 -7.79
CA GLY A 99 -0.81 -6.29 -8.48
C GLY A 99 -1.98 -5.38 -8.88
N MET A 100 -2.07 -4.18 -8.31
CA MET A 100 -3.12 -3.19 -8.63
C MET A 100 -2.73 -2.26 -9.78
N LEU A 101 -1.49 -2.31 -10.26
CA LEU A 101 -0.98 -1.40 -11.27
C LEU A 101 -1.10 -1.98 -12.66
N GLU A 102 -1.22 -1.10 -13.65
CA GLU A 102 -1.04 -1.47 -15.04
C GLU A 102 0.31 -2.17 -15.26
N PRO A 103 0.39 -3.21 -16.11
CA PRO A 103 1.60 -4.04 -16.25
C PRO A 103 2.87 -3.24 -16.53
N ALA A 104 2.80 -2.19 -17.36
CA ALA A 104 3.94 -1.32 -17.68
C ALA A 104 4.42 -0.52 -16.46
N THR A 105 3.48 -0.05 -15.63
CA THR A 105 3.78 0.69 -14.40
C THR A 105 4.35 -0.24 -13.33
N ALA A 106 3.78 -1.43 -13.17
CA ALA A 106 4.27 -2.46 -12.26
C ALA A 106 5.72 -2.86 -12.57
N ALA A 107 6.04 -3.11 -13.84
CA ALA A 107 7.40 -3.44 -14.28
C ALA A 107 8.40 -2.32 -13.94
N ARG A 108 8.02 -1.06 -14.17
CA ARG A 108 8.87 0.10 -13.88
C ARG A 108 9.15 0.26 -12.38
N LEU A 109 8.19 -0.07 -11.51
CA LEU A 109 8.41 -0.09 -10.05
C LEU A 109 9.34 -1.23 -9.62
N GLN A 110 9.20 -2.43 -10.18
CA GLN A 110 10.12 -3.54 -9.89
C GLN A 110 11.55 -3.16 -10.22
N GLU A 111 11.76 -2.53 -11.38
CA GLU A 111 13.07 -2.03 -11.73
C GLU A 111 13.55 -1.02 -10.68
N MET A 112 12.73 -0.06 -10.24
CA MET A 112 13.12 0.95 -9.24
C MET A 112 13.44 0.39 -7.85
N VAL A 113 12.73 -0.64 -7.41
CA VAL A 113 12.72 -1.10 -6.01
C VAL A 113 13.67 -2.26 -5.76
N LEU A 114 13.91 -3.14 -6.74
CA LEU A 114 14.74 -4.32 -6.52
C LEU A 114 16.08 -4.23 -7.27
N PRO A 115 17.21 -4.46 -6.57
CA PRO A 115 18.47 -4.68 -7.25
C PRO A 115 18.42 -5.97 -8.07
N GLU A 116 18.88 -5.89 -9.32
CA GLU A 116 19.37 -7.06 -10.05
C GLU A 116 20.35 -7.81 -9.13
N ALA A 117 20.11 -9.10 -8.91
CA ALA A 117 20.62 -9.94 -7.81
C ALA A 117 21.91 -9.45 -7.11
N MET A 118 21.88 -9.40 -5.76
CA MET A 118 23.03 -8.99 -4.95
C MET A 118 24.30 -9.80 -5.31
N PRO A 119 25.42 -9.16 -5.69
CA PRO A 119 26.67 -9.88 -5.84
C PRO A 119 27.08 -10.41 -4.46
N ALA A 120 27.44 -11.69 -4.38
CA ALA A 120 27.66 -12.44 -3.14
C ALA A 120 28.82 -11.96 -2.24
N ARG A 121 29.35 -10.74 -2.42
CA ARG A 121 30.57 -10.25 -1.77
C ARG A 121 30.31 -8.99 -0.93
N PRO A 122 30.87 -8.88 0.29
CA PRO A 122 30.84 -7.65 1.08
C PRO A 122 31.46 -6.46 0.35
N GLY A 123 30.99 -5.24 0.63
CA GLY A 123 31.59 -3.98 0.13
C GLY A 123 30.99 -3.41 -1.15
N TRP A 124 29.88 -3.97 -1.63
CA TRP A 124 29.14 -3.49 -2.80
C TRP A 124 27.93 -2.66 -2.38
N ARG A 125 27.71 -1.53 -3.06
CA ARG A 125 26.54 -0.66 -2.88
C ARG A 125 25.76 -0.59 -4.18
N TRP A 126 24.44 -0.72 -4.09
CA TRP A 126 23.55 -0.53 -5.23
C TRP A 126 23.27 0.96 -5.39
N ILE A 127 23.55 1.52 -6.57
CA ILE A 127 23.30 2.93 -6.85
C ILE A 127 22.36 3.06 -8.04
N VAL A 128 21.29 3.83 -7.84
CA VAL A 128 20.37 4.28 -8.88
C VAL A 128 20.66 5.74 -9.17
N ALA A 129 21.09 6.04 -10.40
CA ALA A 129 21.25 7.40 -10.88
C ALA A 129 20.13 7.74 -11.86
N LEU A 130 19.35 8.79 -11.57
CA LEU A 130 18.36 9.33 -12.50
C LEU A 130 19.06 10.22 -13.52
N GLY A 131 19.00 9.83 -14.80
CA GLY A 131 19.49 10.67 -15.90
C GLY A 131 18.47 11.73 -16.32
N PRO A 132 18.90 12.81 -16.97
CA PRO A 132 18.04 13.90 -17.44
C PRO A 132 16.96 13.46 -18.45
N SER A 133 17.10 12.27 -19.05
CA SER A 133 16.11 11.67 -19.94
C SER A 133 15.03 10.83 -19.23
N GLY A 134 15.01 10.82 -17.89
CA GLY A 134 14.09 9.98 -17.10
C GLY A 134 14.39 8.48 -17.15
N ARG A 135 15.50 8.08 -17.80
CA ARG A 135 16.07 6.73 -17.71
C ARG A 135 16.99 6.64 -16.50
N SER A 136 16.75 5.66 -15.65
CA SER A 136 17.66 5.32 -14.56
C SER A 136 18.85 4.52 -15.10
N ARG A 137 20.07 4.89 -14.69
CA ARG A 137 21.26 4.06 -14.84
C ARG A 137 21.50 3.34 -13.51
N ARG A 138 21.64 2.02 -13.57
CA ARG A 138 21.78 1.14 -12.41
C ARG A 138 23.13 0.46 -12.48
N LYS A 139 23.91 0.52 -11.41
CA LYS A 139 25.13 -0.28 -11.32
C LYS A 139 25.47 -0.58 -9.88
N TRP A 140 26.09 -1.74 -9.70
CA TRP A 140 26.80 -2.08 -8.49
C TRP A 140 28.12 -1.31 -8.44
N LEU A 141 28.36 -0.59 -7.34
CA LEU A 141 29.61 0.12 -7.09
C LEU A 141 30.35 -0.52 -5.94
N ARG A 142 31.63 -0.83 -6.18
CA ARG A 142 32.56 -1.22 -5.12
C ARG A 142 32.88 0.02 -4.29
N SER A 143 32.67 -0.06 -2.98
CA SER A 143 33.21 0.94 -2.07
C SER A 143 34.73 0.88 -2.14
N SER A 144 35.35 1.81 -2.86
CA SER A 144 36.79 2.04 -2.76
C SER A 144 37.04 2.63 -1.38
N SER A 145 37.59 1.84 -0.46
CA SER A 145 38.18 2.34 0.77
C SER A 145 39.21 3.41 0.37
N ARG A 146 38.90 4.68 0.61
CA ARG A 146 39.94 5.71 0.66
C ARG A 146 40.65 5.48 1.99
N LEU A 147 41.89 4.98 1.89
CA LEU A 147 42.90 5.21 2.92
C LEU A 147 43.20 6.71 2.99
#